data_AF-A0A8S1IVN6-F1
#
_entry.id   AF-A0A8S1IVN6-F1
#
_cell.length_a   1.000
_cell.length_b   1.000
_cell.length_c   1.000
_cell.angle_alpha   90.00
_cell.angle_beta   90.00
_cell.angle_gamma   90.00
#
_symmetry.space_group_name_H-M   'P 1'
#
loop_
_entity.id
_entity.type
_entity.pdbx_description
1 polymer ?
#
loop_
_entity_poly.entity_id
_entity_poly.type
_entity_poly.pdbx_seq_one_letter_code
_entity_poly.pdbx_strand_id
1 'polypeptide(L)'
;MKTGVPTVLRHTLSIAPDRTSPAALHSLSDSLPHSAAPSEVDANDCGVRSSMLRSLLASACSAAVHKLSQRLLSAIDVRAALQNDKLGMFQSRERFPDVVTCREGVKAAEAGLQDLLPRLSRQIGVPCLQYVSIQNQGDFLVELPSDFRGSLPNWEKVCSTKKVNRYHPPEVKLGISRLEQARDRLEKAGSVAWAGFISEFSADYCSCRAAVQALAALDVLQGFAVLAQSSNYCRPQFVGPADVPMLSIRNGRHPVLDGLLGDGAVPNDVLLGGQGPCSAIVTGPNMGGKSCYIKQAALTVVMAQKPARLRIRPGFARHGTRGFPPGKLPSAQTQQVQRKCCAC
;
A
#
# COMPACT_ATOMS: atom_id res chain seq x y z
N MET A 1 -2.93 -10.18 -11.11
CA MET A 1 -3.13 -9.49 -9.82
C MET A 1 -2.18 -8.30 -9.76
N LYS A 2 -2.63 -7.10 -10.18
CA LYS A 2 -1.94 -5.84 -9.85
C LYS A 2 -2.38 -5.49 -8.43
N THR A 3 -1.87 -6.22 -7.45
CA THR A 3 -2.36 -6.18 -6.06
C THR A 3 -1.82 -4.94 -5.37
N GLY A 4 -2.71 -4.07 -4.87
CA GLY A 4 -2.39 -2.87 -4.08
C GLY A 4 -1.69 -3.13 -2.74
N VAL A 5 -1.20 -4.35 -2.50
CA VAL A 5 -0.48 -4.81 -1.30
C VAL A 5 0.75 -3.95 -0.95
N PRO A 6 1.56 -3.41 -1.90
CA PRO A 6 2.69 -2.54 -1.56
C PRO A 6 2.28 -1.24 -0.85
N THR A 7 1.08 -0.72 -1.18
CA THR A 7 0.52 0.49 -0.55
C THR A 7 0.07 0.21 0.88
N VAL A 8 -0.42 -1.00 1.16
CA VAL A 8 -0.86 -1.44 2.50
C VAL A 8 0.32 -1.55 3.46
N LEU A 9 1.45 -2.03 2.99
CA LEU A 9 2.69 -2.15 3.77
C LEU A 9 3.25 -0.79 4.22
N ARG A 10 3.14 0.26 3.39
CA ARG A 10 3.60 1.61 3.78
C ARG A 10 2.72 2.25 4.84
N HIS A 11 1.39 2.10 4.70
CA HIS A 11 0.45 2.76 5.61
C HIS A 11 0.30 2.04 6.95
N THR A 12 0.52 0.71 7.00
CA THR A 12 0.51 -0.03 8.28
C THR A 12 1.62 0.44 9.23
N LEU A 13 2.80 0.78 8.72
CA LEU A 13 3.98 1.10 9.56
C LEU A 13 3.90 2.42 10.35
N SER A 14 2.89 3.27 10.14
CA SER A 14 2.75 4.56 10.81
C SER A 14 1.29 4.93 11.07
N ILE A 15 0.56 4.05 11.76
CA ILE A 15 -0.82 4.35 12.21
C ILE A 15 -0.74 5.12 13.52
N ALA A 16 -0.90 6.44 13.40
CA ALA A 16 -1.06 7.37 14.51
C ALA A 16 -2.12 8.43 14.16
N PRO A 17 -2.82 9.02 15.15
CA PRO A 17 -3.91 9.97 14.90
C PRO A 17 -3.49 11.18 14.07
N ASP A 18 -2.23 11.59 14.21
CA ASP A 18 -1.58 12.73 13.55
C ASP A 18 -1.00 12.38 12.17
N ARG A 19 -0.72 11.09 11.89
CA ARG A 19 -0.02 10.65 10.67
C ARG A 19 -0.88 9.87 9.68
N THR A 20 -2.08 9.44 10.10
CA THR A 20 -2.97 8.65 9.27
C THR A 20 -4.04 9.55 8.65
N SER A 21 -4.19 9.49 7.33
CA SER A 21 -5.31 10.15 6.65
C SER A 21 -6.51 9.20 6.52
N PRO A 22 -7.75 9.70 6.52
CA PRO A 22 -8.94 8.88 6.30
C PRO A 22 -8.87 8.05 5.00
N ALA A 23 -8.32 8.63 3.91
CA ALA A 23 -8.17 7.92 2.65
C ALA A 23 -7.16 6.75 2.74
N ALA A 24 -6.07 6.94 3.47
CA ALA A 24 -5.09 5.88 3.72
C ALA A 24 -5.69 4.75 4.56
N LEU A 25 -6.48 5.08 5.58
CA LEU A 25 -7.16 4.09 6.42
C LEU A 25 -8.20 3.31 5.61
N HIS A 26 -9.00 4.00 4.78
CA HIS A 26 -9.94 3.34 3.89
C HIS A 26 -9.22 2.38 2.92
N SER A 27 -8.14 2.84 2.28
CA SER A 27 -7.34 2.00 1.37
C SER A 27 -6.76 0.78 2.09
N LEU A 28 -6.30 0.95 3.35
CA LEU A 28 -5.87 -0.15 4.19
C LEU A 28 -6.99 -1.15 4.44
N SER A 29 -8.16 -0.68 4.89
CA SER A 29 -9.29 -1.57 5.17
C SER A 29 -9.76 -2.27 3.90
N ASP A 30 -9.94 -1.56 2.79
CA ASP A 30 -10.39 -2.08 1.49
C ASP A 30 -9.44 -3.13 0.91
N SER A 31 -8.13 -2.94 1.12
CA SER A 31 -7.11 -3.88 0.65
C SER A 31 -6.96 -5.12 1.54
N LEU A 32 -7.51 -5.12 2.76
CA LEU A 32 -7.66 -6.35 3.54
C LEU A 32 -8.64 -7.27 2.79
N PRO A 33 -8.46 -8.60 2.87
CA PRO A 33 -9.28 -9.53 2.11
C PRO A 33 -10.78 -9.35 2.40
N HIS A 34 -11.47 -8.66 1.49
CA HIS A 34 -12.92 -8.46 1.44
C HIS A 34 -13.67 -9.65 0.87
N SER A 35 -12.94 -10.57 0.24
CA SER A 35 -13.47 -11.84 -0.22
C SER A 35 -14.31 -12.40 0.90
N ALA A 36 -15.62 -12.55 0.62
CA ALA A 36 -16.62 -13.17 1.47
C ALA A 36 -15.92 -14.17 2.36
N ALA A 37 -16.10 -14.04 3.68
CA ALA A 37 -15.61 -15.00 4.66
C ALA A 37 -15.61 -16.35 3.95
N PRO A 38 -14.43 -16.90 3.61
CA PRO A 38 -14.42 -18.24 3.09
C PRO A 38 -14.98 -19.00 4.27
N SER A 39 -16.26 -19.35 4.17
CA SER A 39 -16.99 -20.15 5.13
C SER A 39 -16.05 -21.30 5.40
N GLU A 40 -15.35 -21.22 6.52
CA GLU A 40 -14.29 -22.14 6.90
C GLU A 40 -13.58 -22.71 5.66
N VAL A 41 -12.79 -21.91 4.93
CA VAL A 41 -11.69 -22.57 4.20
C VAL A 41 -10.76 -23.03 5.29
N ASP A 42 -11.10 -24.19 5.85
CA ASP A 42 -10.26 -24.97 6.70
C ASP A 42 -8.92 -24.95 5.98
N ALA A 43 -7.91 -24.36 6.62
CA ALA A 43 -6.56 -24.38 6.09
C ALA A 43 -6.09 -25.82 5.79
N ASN A 44 -6.83 -26.82 6.31
CA ASN A 44 -6.70 -28.24 6.03
C ASN A 44 -7.37 -28.75 4.73
N ASP A 45 -8.38 -28.08 4.16
CA ASP A 45 -9.12 -28.56 2.97
C ASP A 45 -8.75 -27.84 1.66
N CYS A 46 -7.86 -26.85 1.72
CA CYS A 46 -7.42 -26.06 0.56
C CYS A 46 -6.56 -26.82 -0.49
N GLY A 47 -6.37 -28.13 -0.35
CA GLY A 47 -5.52 -28.95 -1.24
C GLY A 47 -4.02 -28.61 -1.19
N VAL A 48 -3.59 -27.65 -0.35
CA VAL A 48 -2.20 -27.20 -0.23
C VAL A 48 -1.41 -28.11 0.70
N ARG A 49 -0.50 -28.91 0.13
CA ARG A 49 0.32 -29.86 0.91
C ARG A 49 1.35 -29.18 1.82
N SER A 50 1.86 -28.01 1.44
CA SER A 50 2.93 -27.31 2.17
C SER A 50 2.42 -26.70 3.48
N SER A 51 3.00 -27.10 4.63
CA SER A 51 2.67 -26.55 5.95
C SER A 51 2.97 -25.05 6.06
N MET A 52 4.04 -24.58 5.44
CA MET A 52 4.38 -23.16 5.38
C MET A 52 3.32 -22.35 4.64
N LEU A 53 2.85 -22.84 3.48
CA LEU A 53 1.81 -22.13 2.73
C LEU A 53 0.48 -22.13 3.49
N ARG A 54 0.13 -23.24 4.15
CA ARG A 54 -1.06 -23.31 5.03
C ARG A 54 -0.97 -22.29 6.17
N SER A 55 0.18 -22.17 6.83
CA SER A 55 0.41 -21.18 7.89
C SER A 55 0.30 -19.74 7.37
N LEU A 56 0.88 -19.44 6.20
CA LEU A 56 0.79 -18.11 5.60
C LEU A 56 -0.65 -17.77 5.18
N LEU A 57 -1.38 -18.71 4.59
CA LEU A 57 -2.79 -18.51 4.22
C LEU A 57 -3.67 -18.31 5.45
N ALA A 58 -3.48 -19.11 6.50
CA ALA A 58 -4.21 -18.96 7.76
C ALA A 58 -3.94 -17.59 8.42
N SER A 59 -2.69 -17.11 8.36
CA SER A 59 -2.33 -15.79 8.89
C SER A 59 -2.90 -14.65 8.03
N ALA A 60 -2.90 -14.78 6.71
CA ALA A 60 -3.43 -13.79 5.78
C ALA A 60 -4.97 -13.66 5.88
N CYS A 61 -5.65 -14.78 6.06
CA CYS A 61 -7.12 -14.87 6.14
C CYS A 61 -7.64 -14.98 7.58
N SER A 62 -6.91 -14.47 8.56
CA SER A 62 -7.31 -14.55 9.97
C SER A 62 -8.69 -13.92 10.19
N ALA A 63 -9.58 -14.64 10.88
CA ALA A 63 -10.93 -14.19 11.19
C ALA A 63 -10.94 -12.85 11.97
N ALA A 64 -9.91 -12.60 12.78
CA ALA A 64 -9.75 -11.34 13.51
C ALA A 64 -9.60 -10.14 12.57
N VAL A 65 -8.81 -10.29 11.50
CA VAL A 65 -8.57 -9.24 10.50
C VAL A 65 -9.84 -9.00 9.68
N HIS A 66 -10.55 -10.07 9.33
CA HIS A 66 -11.84 -9.96 8.63
C HIS A 66 -12.86 -9.22 9.49
N LYS A 67 -13.04 -9.62 10.75
CA LYS A 67 -13.96 -8.98 11.70
C LYS A 67 -13.62 -7.51 11.93
N LEU A 68 -12.32 -7.18 12.03
CA LEU A 68 -11.87 -5.80 12.11
C LEU A 68 -12.24 -5.00 10.87
N SER A 69 -11.96 -5.51 9.67
CA SER A 69 -12.27 -4.81 8.41
C SER A 69 -13.76 -4.48 8.30
N GLN A 70 -14.63 -5.46 8.59
CA GLN A 70 -16.09 -5.28 8.59
C GLN A 70 -16.55 -4.25 9.63
N ARG A 71 -16.00 -4.30 10.85
CA ARG A 71 -16.35 -3.38 11.93
C ARG A 71 -15.96 -1.93 11.64
N LEU A 72 -14.85 -1.73 10.93
CA LEU A 72 -14.36 -0.39 10.58
C LEU A 72 -15.12 0.19 9.39
N LEU A 73 -15.31 -0.60 8.34
CA LEU A 73 -15.99 -0.14 7.12
C LEU A 73 -17.47 0.14 7.35
N SER A 74 -18.13 -0.63 8.22
CA SER A 74 -19.51 -0.32 8.62
C SER A 74 -19.64 0.94 9.48
N ALA A 75 -18.53 1.44 10.06
CA ALA A 75 -18.53 2.61 10.93
C ALA A 75 -18.40 3.95 10.19
N ILE A 76 -17.87 3.93 8.96
CA ILE A 76 -17.40 5.12 8.26
C ILE A 76 -18.12 5.29 6.92
N ASP A 77 -18.36 6.54 6.55
CA ASP A 77 -18.74 6.86 5.17
C ASP A 77 -17.50 6.79 4.25
N VAL A 78 -17.55 5.85 3.30
CA VAL A 78 -16.46 5.59 2.36
C VAL A 78 -16.13 6.81 1.49
N ARG A 79 -17.15 7.57 1.07
CA ARG A 79 -16.94 8.69 0.14
C ARG A 79 -16.22 9.84 0.86
N ALA A 80 -16.65 10.16 2.07
CA ALA A 80 -16.01 11.17 2.90
C ALA A 80 -14.57 10.78 3.29
N ALA A 81 -14.34 9.49 3.58
CA ALA A 81 -12.99 8.99 3.87
C ALA A 81 -12.03 9.19 2.68
N LEU A 82 -12.46 8.88 1.45
CA LEU A 82 -11.65 9.09 0.24
C LEU A 82 -11.33 10.56 -0.03
N GLN A 83 -12.18 11.48 0.41
CA GLN A 83 -11.98 12.93 0.29
C GLN A 83 -11.16 13.53 1.44
N ASN A 84 -10.70 12.71 2.39
CA ASN A 84 -10.07 13.15 3.65
C ASN A 84 -10.96 14.08 4.51
N ASP A 85 -12.27 14.01 4.33
CA ASP A 85 -13.21 14.74 5.18
C ASP A 85 -13.42 13.97 6.49
N LYS A 86 -12.63 14.34 7.50
CA LYS A 86 -12.70 13.76 8.85
C LYS A 86 -14.07 13.95 9.50
N LEU A 87 -14.72 15.09 9.24
CA LEU A 87 -16.00 15.41 9.88
C LEU A 87 -17.14 14.68 9.19
N GLY A 88 -17.15 14.61 7.86
CA GLY A 88 -18.17 13.92 7.08
C GLY A 88 -18.13 12.39 7.18
N MET A 89 -16.99 11.82 7.58
CA MET A 89 -16.81 10.37 7.72
C MET A 89 -17.69 9.74 8.80
N PHE A 90 -17.94 10.46 9.90
CA PHE A 90 -18.70 9.97 11.05
C PHE A 90 -20.18 10.35 10.94
N GLN A 91 -20.99 9.50 10.30
CA GLN A 91 -22.43 9.77 10.11
C GLN A 91 -23.33 8.97 11.06
N SER A 92 -22.87 7.82 11.55
CA SER A 92 -23.67 6.92 12.38
C SER A 92 -23.94 7.50 13.76
N ARG A 93 -25.21 7.88 14.02
CA ARG A 93 -25.66 8.44 15.31
C ARG A 93 -25.44 7.49 16.49
N GLU A 94 -25.56 6.19 16.26
CA GLU A 94 -25.36 5.16 17.29
C GLU A 94 -23.90 5.11 17.79
N ARG A 95 -22.93 5.34 16.89
CA ARG A 95 -21.51 5.20 17.21
C ARG A 95 -20.82 6.52 17.54
N PHE A 96 -21.28 7.62 16.94
CA PHE A 96 -20.70 8.95 17.11
C PHE A 96 -21.79 10.00 17.44
N PRO A 97 -22.51 9.85 18.57
CA PRO A 97 -23.64 10.72 18.90
C PRO A 97 -23.23 12.20 19.05
N ASP A 98 -22.06 12.46 19.62
CA ASP A 98 -21.55 13.82 19.85
C ASP A 98 -21.28 14.56 18.54
N VAL A 99 -20.67 13.88 17.56
CA VAL A 99 -20.37 14.47 16.24
C VAL A 99 -21.66 14.82 15.50
N VAL A 100 -22.66 13.92 15.55
CA VAL A 100 -23.96 14.16 14.93
C VAL A 100 -24.68 15.32 15.60
N THR A 101 -24.69 15.37 16.94
CA THR A 101 -25.31 16.45 17.72
C THR A 101 -24.65 17.81 17.44
N CYS A 102 -23.31 17.86 17.41
CA CYS A 102 -22.60 19.08 17.06
C CYS A 102 -22.87 19.52 15.61
N ARG A 103 -23.00 18.57 14.68
CA ARG A 103 -23.34 18.86 13.28
C ARG A 103 -24.76 19.41 13.13
N GLU A 104 -25.72 18.85 13.86
CA GLU A 104 -27.08 19.38 13.97
C GLU A 104 -27.05 20.81 14.54
N GLY A 105 -26.21 21.08 15.55
CA GLY A 105 -25.99 22.41 16.11
C GLY A 105 -25.44 23.43 15.10
N VAL A 106 -24.49 23.03 14.24
CA VAL A 106 -23.99 23.89 13.15
C VAL A 106 -25.10 24.19 12.15
N LYS A 107 -25.87 23.19 11.72
CA LYS A 107 -27.01 23.39 10.81
C LYS A 107 -28.08 24.31 11.42
N ALA A 108 -28.36 24.18 12.71
CA ALA A 108 -29.30 25.04 13.42
C ALA A 108 -28.80 26.49 13.51
N ALA A 109 -27.50 26.70 13.73
CA ALA A 109 -26.90 28.04 13.73
C ALA A 109 -26.93 28.69 12.34
N GLU A 110 -26.67 27.92 11.28
CA GLU A 110 -26.78 28.39 9.88
C GLU A 110 -28.23 28.73 9.51
N ALA A 111 -29.20 27.89 9.89
CA ALA A 111 -30.62 28.18 9.70
C ALA A 111 -31.04 29.46 10.46
N GLY A 112 -30.57 29.62 11.70
CA GLY A 112 -30.83 30.83 12.49
C GLY A 112 -30.28 32.10 11.84
N LEU A 113 -29.15 32.04 11.13
CA LEU A 113 -28.63 33.16 10.34
C LEU A 113 -29.51 33.47 9.12
N GLN A 114 -29.99 32.43 8.42
CA GLN A 114 -30.89 32.59 7.28
C GLN A 114 -32.24 33.21 7.70
N ASP A 115 -32.76 32.83 8.86
CA ASP A 115 -34.00 33.37 9.43
C ASP A 115 -33.92 34.87 9.79
N LEU A 116 -32.71 35.44 9.89
CA LEU A 116 -32.53 36.89 10.07
C LEU A 116 -32.74 37.67 8.77
N LEU A 117 -32.53 37.09 7.58
CA LEU A 117 -32.65 37.80 6.31
C LEU A 117 -34.03 38.44 6.10
N PRO A 118 -35.17 37.74 6.34
CA PRO A 118 -36.48 38.35 6.18
C PRO A 118 -36.79 39.45 7.20
N ARG A 119 -36.15 39.41 8.38
CA ARG A 119 -36.27 40.46 9.40
C ARG A 119 -35.49 41.70 9.00
N LEU A 120 -34.24 41.51 8.59
CA LEU A 120 -33.37 42.59 8.10
C LEU A 120 -33.95 43.25 6.85
N SER A 121 -34.45 42.45 5.89
CA SER A 121 -35.11 42.93 4.67
C SER A 121 -36.30 43.85 4.98
N ARG A 122 -37.16 43.48 5.95
CA ARG A 122 -38.27 44.32 6.41
C ARG A 122 -37.81 45.60 7.10
N GLN A 123 -36.72 45.55 7.86
CA GLN A 123 -36.19 46.70 8.58
C GLN A 123 -35.62 47.78 7.64
N ILE A 124 -34.90 47.36 6.59
CA ILE A 124 -34.24 48.29 5.65
C ILE A 124 -35.09 48.59 4.40
N GLY A 125 -36.19 47.87 4.19
CA GLY A 125 -37.07 48.04 3.03
C GLY A 125 -36.51 47.54 1.70
N VAL A 126 -35.49 46.67 1.73
CA VAL A 126 -34.88 46.09 0.52
C VAL A 126 -35.39 44.66 0.35
N PRO A 127 -36.14 44.36 -0.74
CA PRO A 127 -36.61 43.00 -1.01
C PRO A 127 -35.46 42.07 -1.39
N CYS A 128 -35.58 40.79 -1.07
CA CYS A 128 -34.66 39.73 -1.49
C CYS A 128 -33.19 39.93 -1.06
N LEU A 129 -32.96 40.24 0.22
CA LEU A 129 -31.61 40.28 0.79
C LEU A 129 -30.95 38.89 0.72
N GLN A 130 -29.68 38.84 0.31
CA GLN A 130 -28.88 37.62 0.30
C GLN A 130 -27.54 37.88 1.00
N TYR A 131 -27.02 36.84 1.66
CA TYR A 131 -25.68 36.86 2.18
C TYR A 131 -24.65 36.59 1.09
N VAL A 132 -23.54 37.29 1.13
CA VAL A 132 -22.39 37.09 0.25
C VAL A 132 -21.17 36.74 1.08
N SER A 133 -20.44 35.72 0.65
CA SER A 133 -19.13 35.36 1.21
C SER A 133 -18.04 35.79 0.26
N ILE A 134 -17.04 36.51 0.77
CA ILE A 134 -15.91 36.98 -0.02
C ILE A 134 -14.62 36.53 0.63
N GLN A 135 -13.78 35.88 -0.17
CA GLN A 135 -12.46 35.42 0.26
C GLN A 135 -11.67 36.57 0.90
N ASN A 136 -11.15 36.31 2.10
CA ASN A 136 -10.35 37.22 2.92
C ASN A 136 -11.05 38.48 3.45
N GLN A 137 -12.34 38.70 3.15
CA GLN A 137 -13.12 39.86 3.65
C GLN A 137 -14.22 39.46 4.64
N GLY A 138 -14.63 38.20 4.63
CA GLY A 138 -15.55 37.64 5.61
C GLY A 138 -16.74 36.92 4.98
N ASP A 139 -17.42 36.14 5.80
CA ASP A 139 -18.64 35.41 5.45
C ASP A 139 -19.89 36.17 5.92
N PHE A 140 -21.04 35.78 5.36
CA PHE A 140 -22.36 36.32 5.73
C PHE A 140 -22.47 37.86 5.66
N LEU A 141 -21.86 38.46 4.63
CA LEU A 141 -21.91 39.91 4.40
C LEU A 141 -23.26 40.30 3.81
N VAL A 142 -23.82 41.41 4.30
CA VAL A 142 -25.02 42.02 3.72
C VAL A 142 -24.59 43.10 2.74
N GLU A 143 -24.93 42.91 1.46
CA GLU A 143 -24.62 43.85 0.38
C GLU A 143 -25.74 44.88 0.20
N LEU A 144 -25.38 46.16 0.19
CA LEU A 144 -26.28 47.28 -0.10
C LEU A 144 -25.69 48.17 -1.20
N PRO A 145 -26.51 48.76 -2.09
CA PRO A 145 -26.03 49.71 -3.10
C PRO A 145 -25.24 50.86 -2.47
N SER A 146 -24.24 51.38 -3.19
CA SER A 146 -23.42 52.52 -2.71
C SER A 146 -24.24 53.74 -2.32
N ASP A 147 -25.38 53.93 -3.00
CA ASP A 147 -26.23 55.10 -2.89
C ASP A 147 -27.40 54.89 -1.90
N PHE A 148 -27.37 53.79 -1.14
CA PHE A 148 -28.39 53.50 -0.14
C PHE A 148 -28.37 54.55 0.99
N ARG A 149 -29.50 55.25 1.18
CA ARG A 149 -29.68 56.33 2.17
C ARG A 149 -30.54 55.90 3.37
N GLY A 150 -30.94 54.63 3.46
CA GLY A 150 -31.79 54.15 4.55
C GLY A 150 -31.07 54.15 5.90
N SER A 151 -31.84 54.20 6.99
CA SER A 151 -31.30 54.15 8.34
C SER A 151 -30.70 52.77 8.64
N LEU A 152 -29.42 52.74 9.01
CA LEU A 152 -28.67 51.53 9.37
C LEU A 152 -28.26 51.60 10.85
N PRO A 153 -29.11 51.17 11.79
CA PRO A 153 -28.81 51.30 13.21
C PRO A 153 -27.74 50.28 13.63
N ASN A 154 -26.55 50.79 13.95
CA ASN A 154 -25.42 50.02 14.51
C ASN A 154 -24.84 48.94 13.58
N TRP A 155 -24.96 49.11 12.25
CA TRP A 155 -24.34 48.19 11.30
C TRP A 155 -22.88 48.57 11.08
N GLU A 156 -21.99 47.59 11.20
CA GLU A 156 -20.56 47.79 11.00
C GLU A 156 -20.23 47.62 9.50
N LYS A 157 -19.59 48.62 8.89
CA LYS A 157 -19.14 48.53 7.50
C LYS A 157 -17.84 47.73 7.43
N VAL A 158 -17.88 46.59 6.74
CA VAL A 158 -16.72 45.69 6.63
C VAL A 158 -15.83 46.09 5.45
N CYS A 159 -16.44 46.26 4.27
CA CYS A 159 -15.72 46.68 3.06
C CYS A 159 -16.65 47.39 2.08
N SER A 160 -16.07 47.97 1.03
CA SER A 160 -16.84 48.57 -0.07
C SER A 160 -16.15 48.41 -1.40
N THR A 161 -16.97 48.33 -2.44
CA THR A 161 -16.56 48.42 -3.84
C THR A 161 -17.21 49.64 -4.48
N LYS A 162 -16.88 49.94 -5.74
CA LYS A 162 -17.45 51.10 -6.47
C LYS A 162 -18.97 51.09 -6.57
N LYS A 163 -19.63 49.93 -6.48
CA LYS A 163 -21.09 49.79 -6.66
C LYS A 163 -21.84 49.41 -5.39
N VAL A 164 -21.16 48.78 -4.42
CA VAL A 164 -21.81 48.11 -3.28
C VAL A 164 -20.98 48.30 -2.01
N ASN A 165 -21.67 48.63 -0.92
CA ASN A 165 -21.15 48.64 0.44
C ASN A 165 -21.56 47.35 1.16
N ARG A 166 -20.68 46.79 1.99
CA ARG A 166 -20.91 45.53 2.71
C ARG A 166 -20.87 45.73 4.20
N TYR A 167 -21.83 45.14 4.90
CA TYR A 167 -22.04 45.36 6.31
C TYR A 167 -22.25 44.07 7.10
N HIS A 168 -21.94 44.13 8.39
CA HIS A 168 -22.37 43.18 9.40
C HIS A 168 -23.35 43.86 10.36
N PRO A 169 -24.65 43.50 10.30
CA PRO A 169 -25.61 43.86 11.33
C PRO A 169 -25.22 43.26 12.68
N PRO A 170 -25.57 43.90 13.82
CA PRO A 170 -25.19 43.40 15.15
C PRO A 170 -25.77 42.01 15.45
N GLU A 171 -27.01 41.74 14.99
CA GLU A 171 -27.66 40.44 15.11
C GLU A 171 -26.94 39.36 14.30
N VAL A 172 -26.47 39.71 13.10
CA VAL A 172 -25.71 38.80 12.23
C VAL A 172 -24.33 38.51 12.83
N LYS A 173 -23.66 39.53 13.38
CA LYS A 173 -22.35 39.35 14.07
C LYS A 173 -22.47 38.37 15.25
N LEU A 174 -23.53 38.48 16.04
CA LEU A 174 -23.83 37.51 17.12
C LEU A 174 -24.12 36.11 16.56
N GLY A 175 -24.86 36.01 15.45
CA GLY A 175 -25.12 34.75 14.76
C GLY A 175 -23.85 34.08 14.22
N ILE A 176 -22.95 34.85 13.61
CA ILE A 176 -21.64 34.39 13.13
C ILE A 176 -20.81 33.85 14.30
N SER A 177 -20.71 34.58 15.41
CA SER A 177 -19.98 34.12 16.60
C SER A 177 -20.54 32.81 17.17
N ARG A 178 -21.88 32.63 17.17
CA ARG A 178 -22.52 31.36 17.56
C ARG A 178 -22.21 30.24 16.58
N LEU A 179 -22.21 30.53 15.29
CA LEU A 179 -21.86 29.56 14.24
C LEU A 179 -20.40 29.11 14.35
N GLU A 180 -19.47 30.04 14.54
CA GLU A 180 -18.05 29.75 14.81
C GLU A 180 -17.90 28.86 16.04
N GLN A 181 -18.56 29.21 17.15
CA GLN A 181 -18.55 28.39 18.36
C GLN A 181 -19.10 26.96 18.11
N ALA A 182 -20.16 26.83 17.30
CA ALA A 182 -20.71 25.54 16.92
C ALA A 182 -19.75 24.73 16.04
N ARG A 183 -19.07 25.39 15.09
CA ARG A 183 -18.05 24.79 14.21
C ARG A 183 -16.84 24.30 15.02
N ASP A 184 -16.35 25.10 15.95
CA ASP A 184 -15.25 24.71 16.86
C ASP A 184 -15.61 23.49 17.71
N ARG A 185 -16.85 23.43 18.21
CA ARG A 185 -17.34 22.27 18.97
C ARG A 185 -17.40 21.02 18.08
N LEU A 186 -17.86 21.15 16.85
CA LEU A 186 -17.88 20.05 15.88
C LEU A 186 -16.47 19.56 15.56
N GLU A 187 -15.50 20.47 15.36
CA GLU A 187 -14.12 20.10 15.09
C GLU A 187 -13.47 19.36 16.27
N LYS A 188 -13.71 19.83 17.50
CA LYS A 188 -13.26 19.15 18.72
C LYS A 188 -13.88 17.77 18.85
N ALA A 189 -15.20 17.66 18.69
CA ALA A 189 -15.90 16.37 18.74
C ALA A 189 -15.40 15.40 17.66
N GLY A 190 -15.19 15.89 16.44
CA GLY A 190 -14.63 15.10 15.33
C GLY A 190 -13.20 14.63 15.59
N SER A 191 -12.37 15.47 16.21
CA SER A 191 -10.99 15.11 16.58
C SER A 191 -10.96 14.03 17.65
N VAL A 192 -11.84 14.11 18.66
CA VAL A 192 -11.99 13.08 19.69
C VAL A 192 -12.49 11.76 19.08
N ALA A 193 -13.51 11.82 18.23
CA ALA A 193 -14.02 10.65 17.52
C ALA A 193 -12.95 9.98 16.65
N TRP A 194 -12.15 10.77 15.93
CA TRP A 194 -11.02 10.28 15.14
C TRP A 194 -9.94 9.61 15.99
N ALA A 195 -9.53 10.24 17.09
CA ALA A 195 -8.55 9.65 18.00
C ALA A 195 -9.05 8.32 18.59
N GLY A 196 -10.32 8.27 19.00
CA GLY A 196 -10.96 7.04 19.49
C GLY A 196 -11.01 5.94 18.43
N PHE A 197 -11.39 6.30 17.20
CA PHE A 197 -11.45 5.37 16.07
C PHE A 197 -10.07 4.77 15.73
N ILE A 198 -9.02 5.60 15.69
CA ILE A 198 -7.64 5.13 15.48
C ILE A 198 -7.16 4.26 16.63
N SER A 199 -7.51 4.59 17.87
CA SER A 199 -7.19 3.77 19.04
C SER A 199 -7.81 2.37 18.94
N GLU A 200 -9.09 2.29 18.55
CA GLU A 200 -9.78 1.02 18.31
C GLU A 200 -9.12 0.19 17.21
N PHE A 201 -8.72 0.83 16.10
CA PHE A 201 -7.94 0.18 15.04
C PHE A 201 -6.61 -0.37 15.59
N SER A 202 -5.91 0.44 16.38
CA SER A 202 -4.56 0.14 16.85
C SER A 202 -4.50 -1.07 17.79
N ALA A 203 -5.60 -1.38 18.49
CA ALA A 203 -5.70 -2.53 19.39
C ALA A 203 -5.44 -3.87 18.67
N ASP A 204 -5.87 -3.97 17.42
CA ASP A 204 -5.75 -5.17 16.59
C ASP A 204 -4.64 -5.05 15.52
N TYR A 205 -3.78 -4.03 15.65
CA TYR A 205 -2.74 -3.71 14.68
C TYR A 205 -1.77 -4.88 14.43
N CYS A 206 -1.39 -5.62 15.48
CA CYS A 206 -0.49 -6.76 15.36
C CYS A 206 -1.03 -7.85 14.43
N SER A 207 -2.34 -8.13 14.52
CA SER A 207 -3.02 -9.11 13.66
C SER A 207 -3.04 -8.66 12.20
N CYS A 208 -3.31 -7.37 11.97
CA CYS A 208 -3.28 -6.78 10.63
C CYS A 208 -1.87 -6.84 10.04
N ARG A 209 -0.84 -6.48 10.83
CA ARG A 209 0.56 -6.54 10.40
C ARG A 209 0.98 -7.96 10.04
N ALA A 210 0.61 -8.96 10.83
CA ALA A 210 0.89 -10.36 10.54
C ALA A 210 0.25 -10.81 9.23
N ALA A 211 -1.03 -10.47 9.00
CA ALA A 211 -1.71 -10.78 7.74
C ALA A 211 -1.05 -10.12 6.54
N VAL A 212 -0.66 -8.86 6.65
CA VAL A 212 0.03 -8.12 5.57
C VAL A 212 1.40 -8.72 5.29
N GLN A 213 2.17 -9.10 6.32
CA GLN A 213 3.45 -9.81 6.15
C GLN A 213 3.26 -11.17 5.47
N ALA A 214 2.21 -11.90 5.83
CA ALA A 214 1.89 -13.19 5.23
C ALA A 214 1.51 -13.03 3.74
N LEU A 215 0.68 -12.03 3.41
CA LEU A 215 0.35 -11.68 2.02
C LEU A 215 1.60 -11.28 1.22
N ALA A 216 2.50 -10.49 1.80
CA ALA A 216 3.76 -10.13 1.15
C ALA A 216 4.64 -11.35 0.88
N ALA A 217 4.72 -12.29 1.82
CA ALA A 217 5.44 -13.54 1.63
C ALA A 217 4.80 -14.40 0.52
N LEU A 218 3.47 -14.49 0.47
CA LEU A 218 2.73 -15.19 -0.57
C LEU A 218 2.96 -14.60 -1.96
N ASP A 219 2.93 -13.26 -2.08
CA ASP A 219 3.20 -12.54 -3.34
C ASP A 219 4.61 -12.84 -3.88
N VAL A 220 5.62 -12.77 -2.99
CA VAL A 220 7.01 -13.11 -3.33
C VAL A 220 7.14 -14.57 -3.75
N LEU A 221 6.50 -15.52 -3.02
CA LEU A 221 6.51 -16.94 -3.37
C LEU A 221 5.82 -17.22 -4.71
N GLN A 222 4.70 -16.53 -4.99
CA GLN A 222 4.01 -16.61 -6.26
C GLN A 222 4.90 -16.08 -7.39
N GLY A 223 5.59 -14.95 -7.19
CA GLY A 223 6.56 -14.42 -8.14
C GLY A 223 7.68 -15.42 -8.45
N PHE A 224 8.21 -16.11 -7.45
CA PHE A 224 9.19 -17.17 -7.66
C PHE A 224 8.62 -18.39 -8.39
N ALA A 225 7.37 -18.76 -8.14
CA ALA A 225 6.70 -19.86 -8.84
C ALA A 225 6.51 -19.55 -10.32
N VAL A 226 6.10 -18.32 -10.66
CA VAL A 226 5.96 -17.85 -12.05
C VAL A 226 7.32 -17.85 -12.75
N LEU A 227 8.34 -17.27 -12.13
CA LEU A 227 9.70 -17.24 -12.67
C LEU A 227 10.27 -18.66 -12.92
N ALA A 228 10.00 -19.58 -11.98
CA ALA A 228 10.44 -20.97 -12.11
C ALA A 228 9.75 -21.71 -13.28
N GLN A 229 8.51 -21.35 -13.61
CA GLN A 229 7.78 -21.93 -14.75
C GLN A 229 8.20 -21.32 -16.08
N SER A 230 8.37 -20.00 -16.16
CA SER A 230 8.68 -19.30 -17.42
C SER A 230 10.09 -19.58 -17.95
N SER A 231 11.04 -19.86 -17.07
CA SER A 231 12.46 -19.87 -17.42
C SER A 231 13.17 -21.21 -17.15
N ASN A 232 12.39 -22.30 -17.03
CA ASN A 232 12.88 -23.69 -16.93
C ASN A 232 13.91 -23.97 -15.82
N TYR A 233 13.91 -23.16 -14.78
CA TYR A 233 14.75 -23.32 -13.61
C TYR A 233 14.47 -24.70 -12.91
N CYS A 234 15.46 -25.45 -12.38
CA CYS A 234 15.32 -26.67 -11.50
C CYS A 234 15.69 -26.53 -9.99
N ARG A 235 14.96 -27.18 -9.07
CA ARG A 235 15.19 -26.97 -7.62
C ARG A 235 16.63 -27.35 -7.19
N PRO A 236 17.40 -26.45 -6.54
CA PRO A 236 18.75 -26.75 -6.05
C PRO A 236 18.70 -27.79 -4.93
N GLN A 237 19.77 -28.57 -4.82
CA GLN A 237 19.99 -29.53 -3.74
C GLN A 237 21.10 -29.00 -2.85
N PHE A 238 20.87 -29.04 -1.54
CA PHE A 238 21.85 -28.64 -0.54
C PHE A 238 22.49 -29.90 0.03
N VAL A 239 23.82 -29.87 0.15
CA VAL A 239 24.56 -30.89 0.88
C VAL A 239 24.24 -30.78 2.38
N GLY A 240 24.22 -31.90 3.08
CA GLY A 240 23.95 -31.95 4.51
C GLY A 240 25.09 -31.37 5.36
N PRO A 241 24.87 -31.13 6.66
CA PRO A 241 25.88 -30.54 7.54
C PRO A 241 27.15 -31.39 7.70
N ALA A 242 27.05 -32.70 7.51
CA ALA A 242 28.15 -33.66 7.62
C ALA A 242 28.82 -33.99 6.27
N ASP A 243 28.27 -33.48 5.16
CA ASP A 243 28.79 -33.73 3.82
C ASP A 243 29.94 -32.76 3.50
N VAL A 244 30.83 -33.17 2.61
CA VAL A 244 31.93 -32.31 2.15
C VAL A 244 31.36 -31.14 1.34
N PRO A 245 31.74 -29.88 1.63
CA PRO A 245 31.26 -28.72 0.89
C PRO A 245 31.52 -28.84 -0.61
N MET A 246 30.47 -28.64 -1.42
CA MET A 246 30.56 -28.75 -2.86
C MET A 246 29.65 -27.73 -3.55
N LEU A 247 30.13 -27.14 -4.64
CA LEU A 247 29.34 -26.43 -5.62
C LEU A 247 29.38 -27.20 -6.94
N SER A 248 28.24 -27.71 -7.37
CA SER A 248 28.08 -28.40 -8.66
C SER A 248 26.95 -27.73 -9.42
N ILE A 249 27.31 -26.99 -10.46
CA ILE A 249 26.38 -26.34 -11.39
C ILE A 249 26.56 -27.03 -12.74
N ARG A 250 25.47 -27.55 -13.30
CA ARG A 250 25.46 -28.11 -14.65
C ARG A 250 24.62 -27.25 -15.57
N ASN A 251 25.17 -26.92 -16.74
CA ASN A 251 24.56 -26.06 -17.74
C ASN A 251 24.03 -24.73 -17.17
N GLY A 252 24.74 -24.15 -16.21
CA GLY A 252 24.33 -22.92 -15.57
C GLY A 252 24.35 -21.75 -16.54
N ARG A 253 23.43 -20.80 -16.38
CA ARG A 253 23.34 -19.59 -17.20
C ARG A 253 23.29 -18.36 -16.31
N HIS A 254 23.86 -17.26 -16.79
CA HIS A 254 23.83 -15.99 -16.05
C HIS A 254 22.39 -15.44 -16.00
N PRO A 255 21.75 -15.29 -14.83
CA PRO A 255 20.30 -15.04 -14.73
C PRO A 255 19.82 -13.80 -15.47
N VAL A 256 20.61 -12.72 -15.46
CA VAL A 256 20.29 -11.47 -16.17
C VAL A 256 20.51 -11.60 -17.68
N LEU A 257 21.59 -12.27 -18.10
CA LEU A 257 21.89 -12.38 -19.53
C LEU A 257 20.99 -13.42 -20.21
N ASP A 258 20.55 -14.44 -19.48
CA ASP A 258 19.58 -15.42 -19.99
C ASP A 258 18.25 -14.73 -20.35
N GLY A 259 17.81 -13.76 -19.53
CA GLY A 259 16.62 -12.95 -19.83
C GLY A 259 16.80 -11.98 -21.00
N LEU A 260 18.01 -11.45 -21.21
CA LEU A 260 18.29 -10.45 -22.26
C LEU A 260 18.64 -11.09 -23.62
N LEU A 261 19.40 -12.18 -23.61
CA LEU A 261 19.97 -12.81 -24.80
C LEU A 261 19.24 -14.10 -25.18
N GLY A 262 18.41 -14.67 -24.30
CA GLY A 262 17.70 -15.93 -24.54
C GLY A 262 18.66 -17.06 -24.95
N ASP A 263 18.46 -17.58 -26.15
CA ASP A 263 19.28 -18.67 -26.71
C ASP A 263 20.73 -18.25 -27.01
N GLY A 264 21.04 -16.95 -27.03
CA GLY A 264 22.41 -16.43 -27.16
C GLY A 264 23.27 -16.61 -25.90
N ALA A 265 22.68 -16.93 -24.74
CA ALA A 265 23.42 -17.18 -23.52
C ALA A 265 23.97 -18.61 -23.48
N VAL A 266 25.30 -18.76 -23.62
CA VAL A 266 25.97 -20.06 -23.57
C VAL A 266 26.04 -20.58 -22.12
N PRO A 267 25.53 -21.79 -21.84
CA PRO A 267 25.58 -22.37 -20.50
C PRO A 267 26.99 -22.87 -20.13
N ASN A 268 27.33 -22.81 -18.85
CA ASN A 268 28.62 -23.24 -18.31
C ASN A 268 28.45 -24.15 -17.09
N ASP A 269 29.30 -25.17 -17.00
CA ASP A 269 29.42 -26.03 -15.82
C ASP A 269 30.39 -25.42 -14.80
N VAL A 270 30.11 -25.62 -13.51
CA VAL A 270 30.99 -25.23 -12.41
C VAL A 270 31.09 -26.40 -11.44
N LEU A 271 32.31 -26.80 -11.10
CA LEU A 271 32.56 -27.80 -10.07
C LEU A 271 33.65 -27.29 -9.13
N LEU A 272 33.31 -27.10 -7.86
CA LEU A 272 34.25 -26.73 -6.80
C LEU A 272 33.99 -27.58 -5.56
N GLY A 273 35.05 -28.11 -4.95
CA GLY A 273 34.98 -28.90 -3.72
C GLY A 273 34.49 -30.34 -3.90
N GLY A 274 33.93 -30.91 -2.82
CA GLY A 274 33.66 -32.34 -2.72
C GLY A 274 34.94 -33.17 -2.77
N GLN A 275 35.02 -34.11 -3.71
CA GLN A 275 36.24 -34.89 -3.98
C GLN A 275 37.22 -34.19 -4.96
N GLY A 276 36.85 -32.99 -5.44
CA GLY A 276 37.61 -32.21 -6.41
C GLY A 276 38.30 -30.97 -5.80
N PRO A 277 38.93 -30.13 -6.64
CA PRO A 277 39.62 -28.94 -6.18
C PRO A 277 38.66 -27.88 -5.64
N CYS A 278 39.05 -27.22 -4.55
CA CYS A 278 38.28 -26.12 -3.93
C CYS A 278 38.54 -24.76 -4.58
N SER A 279 39.48 -24.66 -5.53
CA SER A 279 39.85 -23.45 -6.24
C SER A 279 39.93 -23.69 -7.74
N ALA A 280 39.65 -22.64 -8.52
CA ALA A 280 39.75 -22.67 -9.98
C ALA A 280 40.49 -21.43 -10.47
N ILE A 281 41.46 -21.63 -11.38
CA ILE A 281 42.17 -20.55 -12.07
C ILE A 281 41.50 -20.35 -13.43
N VAL A 282 40.92 -19.17 -13.65
CA VAL A 282 40.20 -18.83 -14.90
C VAL A 282 41.05 -17.88 -15.73
N THR A 283 41.56 -18.35 -16.87
CA THR A 283 42.39 -17.56 -17.81
C THR A 283 41.68 -17.36 -19.16
N GLY A 284 42.16 -16.42 -19.98
CA GLY A 284 41.63 -16.15 -21.32
C GLY A 284 41.63 -14.66 -21.69
N PRO A 285 41.34 -14.32 -22.96
CA PRO A 285 41.39 -12.95 -23.46
C PRO A 285 40.35 -12.04 -22.79
N ASN A 286 40.62 -10.73 -22.76
CA ASN A 286 39.62 -9.74 -22.35
C ASN A 286 38.39 -9.89 -23.25
N MET A 287 37.19 -9.75 -22.66
CA MET A 287 35.88 -10.02 -23.30
C MET A 287 35.52 -11.49 -23.55
N GLY A 288 36.37 -12.46 -23.19
CA GLY A 288 36.06 -13.90 -23.30
C GLY A 288 35.04 -14.46 -22.29
N GLY A 289 34.15 -13.64 -21.73
CA GLY A 289 33.10 -14.10 -20.81
C GLY A 289 33.55 -14.50 -19.39
N LYS A 290 34.84 -14.41 -19.06
CA LYS A 290 35.40 -14.81 -17.74
C LYS A 290 34.66 -14.17 -16.56
N SER A 291 34.43 -12.86 -16.60
CA SER A 291 33.70 -12.14 -15.53
C SER A 291 32.23 -12.53 -15.47
N CYS A 292 31.62 -12.90 -16.60
CA CYS A 292 30.25 -13.41 -16.65
C CYS A 292 30.16 -14.79 -15.99
N TYR A 293 31.11 -15.69 -16.29
CA TYR A 293 31.20 -17.01 -15.66
C TYR A 293 31.31 -16.94 -14.14
N ILE A 294 32.20 -16.08 -13.62
CA ILE A 294 32.38 -15.90 -12.17
C ILE A 294 31.10 -15.33 -11.52
N LYS A 295 30.51 -14.30 -12.12
CA LYS A 295 29.26 -13.70 -11.63
C LYS A 295 28.09 -14.68 -11.69
N GLN A 296 27.99 -15.48 -12.74
CA GLN A 296 26.98 -16.52 -12.88
C GLN A 296 27.06 -17.50 -11.71
N ALA A 297 28.25 -18.02 -11.40
CA ALA A 297 28.44 -18.97 -10.30
C ALA A 297 27.98 -18.36 -8.97
N ALA A 298 28.42 -17.13 -8.67
CA ALA A 298 28.04 -16.41 -7.45
C ALA A 298 26.53 -16.12 -7.37
N LEU A 299 25.93 -15.61 -8.45
CA LEU A 299 24.49 -15.32 -8.51
C LEU A 299 23.65 -16.59 -8.35
N THR A 300 24.09 -17.71 -8.92
CA THR A 300 23.42 -19.00 -8.78
C THR A 300 23.36 -19.44 -7.32
N VAL A 301 24.45 -19.27 -6.57
CA VAL A 301 24.50 -19.56 -5.13
C VAL A 301 23.57 -18.63 -4.36
N VAL A 302 23.61 -17.32 -4.63
CA VAL A 302 22.73 -16.34 -3.95
C VAL A 302 21.25 -16.65 -4.19
N MET A 303 20.87 -16.99 -5.43
CA MET A 303 19.50 -17.38 -5.76
C MET A 303 19.08 -18.67 -5.07
N ALA A 304 19.99 -19.65 -4.94
CA ALA A 304 19.71 -20.89 -4.24
C ALA A 304 19.48 -20.67 -2.73
N GLN A 305 20.29 -19.82 -2.10
CA GLN A 305 20.29 -19.59 -0.64
C GLN A 305 19.15 -18.68 -0.15
N LYS A 306 18.55 -17.85 -1.01
CA LYS A 306 17.36 -17.07 -0.65
C LYS A 306 16.17 -18.02 -0.38
N PRO A 307 15.15 -17.64 0.40
CA PRO A 307 14.00 -18.53 0.72
C PRO A 307 13.15 -18.89 -0.51
N ALA A 308 13.42 -18.27 -1.66
CA ALA A 308 13.10 -18.85 -2.94
C ALA A 308 13.95 -20.12 -3.11
N ARG A 309 13.33 -21.30 -3.13
CA ARG A 309 13.94 -22.49 -3.75
C ARG A 309 14.03 -22.24 -5.26
N LEU A 310 14.80 -21.21 -5.62
CA LEU A 310 14.92 -20.63 -6.93
C LEU A 310 15.69 -21.64 -7.71
N ARG A 311 14.94 -22.16 -8.67
CA ARG A 311 15.33 -23.31 -9.42
C ARG A 311 16.54 -22.86 -10.34
N ILE A 312 17.40 -23.73 -10.88
CA ILE A 312 18.57 -23.51 -11.75
C ILE A 312 18.34 -24.33 -13.02
N ARG A 313 18.31 -23.78 -14.23
CA ARG A 313 17.94 -24.58 -15.43
C ARG A 313 19.00 -25.62 -15.79
N PRO A 314 18.73 -26.94 -15.81
CA PRO A 314 19.59 -27.90 -16.47
C PRO A 314 19.29 -27.90 -17.97
N GLY A 315 20.33 -27.90 -18.78
CA GLY A 315 20.23 -28.13 -20.22
C GLY A 315 19.64 -29.51 -20.51
N PHE A 316 18.66 -29.56 -21.41
CA PHE A 316 18.02 -30.77 -21.91
C PHE A 316 19.04 -31.56 -22.73
N ALA A 317 19.70 -32.56 -22.13
CA ALA A 317 20.43 -33.57 -22.87
C ALA A 317 19.53 -34.79 -23.05
N ARG A 318 18.87 -34.92 -24.21
CA ARG A 318 18.40 -36.23 -24.66
C ARG A 318 19.65 -37.05 -25.00
N HIS A 319 20.18 -37.80 -24.05
CA HIS A 319 20.94 -39.00 -24.37
C HIS A 319 20.56 -40.13 -23.42
N GLY A 320 20.23 -41.26 -24.04
CA GLY A 320 19.66 -42.43 -23.39
C GLY A 320 20.55 -43.02 -22.31
N THR A 321 19.89 -43.76 -21.45
CA THR A 321 20.44 -44.77 -20.55
C THR A 321 21.66 -45.49 -21.13
N ARG A 322 22.86 -45.11 -20.68
CA ARG A 322 24.00 -46.03 -20.49
C ARG A 322 24.78 -45.57 -19.28
N GLY A 323 24.77 -46.39 -18.22
CA GLY A 323 25.68 -46.24 -17.10
C GLY A 323 27.12 -46.34 -17.58
N PHE A 324 28.00 -45.54 -17.00
CA PHE A 324 29.45 -45.70 -17.13
C PHE A 324 30.00 -46.29 -15.82
N PRO A 325 30.92 -47.27 -15.88
CA PRO A 325 31.47 -47.95 -14.71
C PRO A 325 32.49 -47.05 -13.98
N PRO A 326 32.85 -47.38 -12.71
CA PRO A 326 33.81 -46.61 -11.95
C PRO A 326 35.22 -46.91 -12.47
N GLY A 327 36.00 -45.85 -12.73
CA GLY A 327 37.41 -45.99 -13.10
C GLY A 327 37.75 -45.32 -14.43
N LYS A 328 37.91 -43.99 -14.37
CA LYS A 328 38.87 -43.20 -15.16
C LYS A 328 38.72 -41.74 -14.73
N LEU A 329 39.60 -41.29 -13.84
CA LEU A 329 39.84 -39.87 -13.58
C LEU A 329 40.35 -39.24 -14.89
N PRO A 330 39.73 -38.16 -15.41
CA PRO A 330 40.39 -37.35 -16.42
C PRO A 330 41.47 -36.51 -15.73
N SER A 331 42.70 -36.64 -16.21
CA SER A 331 43.81 -35.74 -15.94
C SER A 331 43.39 -34.28 -16.11
N ALA A 332 43.82 -33.42 -15.17
CA ALA A 332 43.70 -31.96 -15.15
C ALA A 332 43.09 -31.34 -16.41
N GLN A 333 41.77 -31.19 -16.43
CA GLN A 333 41.08 -30.49 -17.51
C GLN A 333 41.24 -28.99 -17.29
N THR A 334 42.16 -28.38 -18.03
CA THR A 334 42.09 -26.96 -18.39
C THR A 334 40.76 -26.75 -19.12
N GLN A 335 39.75 -26.22 -18.44
CA GLN A 335 38.50 -25.84 -19.09
C GLN A 335 38.78 -24.66 -20.05
N GLN A 336 39.00 -24.98 -21.32
CA GLN A 336 38.95 -23.99 -22.40
C GLN A 336 37.53 -23.45 -22.48
N VAL A 337 37.35 -22.18 -22.08
CA VAL A 337 36.15 -21.41 -22.38
C VAL A 337 36.01 -21.36 -23.90
N GLN A 338 35.03 -22.09 -24.44
CA GLN A 338 34.80 -22.18 -25.88
C GLN A 338 34.51 -20.79 -26.46
N ARG A 339 35.21 -20.47 -27.55
CA ARG A 339 35.03 -19.27 -28.36
C ARG A 339 33.65 -19.30 -29.01
N LYS A 340 32.70 -18.55 -28.45
CA LYS A 340 31.54 -17.96 -29.15
C LYS A 340 30.82 -16.98 -28.21
N CYS A 341 31.55 -15.94 -27.78
CA CYS A 341 30.94 -14.73 -27.22
C CYS A 341 31.28 -13.56 -28.14
N CYS A 342 30.22 -12.93 -28.65
CA CYS A 342 30.18 -11.56 -29.17
C CYS A 342 31.17 -11.23 -30.30
N ALA A 343 30.76 -11.50 -31.54
CA ALA A 343 30.99 -10.53 -32.61
C ALA A 343 29.83 -9.53 -32.52
N CYS A 344 30.08 -8.42 -31.81
CA CYS A 344 29.47 -7.13 -32.13
C CYS A 344 30.57 -6.31 -32.80
#